data_AF-A0A7C5EMV3-F1
#
_entry.id   AF-A0A7C5EMV3-F1
#
_cell.length_a   1.000
_cell.length_b   1.000
_cell.length_c   1.000
_cell.angle_alpha   90.00
_cell.angle_beta   90.00
_cell.angle_gamma   90.00
#
_symmetry.space_group_name_H-M   'P 1'
#
loop_
_entity.id
_entity.type
_entity.pdbx_description
1 polymer ?
#
loop_
_entity_poly.entity_id
_entity_poly.type
_entity_poly.pdbx_seq_one_letter_code
_entity_poly.pdbx_strand_id
1 'polypeptide(L)'
;MAERINFGTLKSVIEPPDLIEIQLKSYADFLQKDVNPLRRKRQGLQAVFKEVFPIESYDGRYVLDFVKYELSEPKLGPLEALREGQTYSAPLHVTFRLKDGDEVREESVYMGEMPLMTLDGSFSINGAQRVIVSQLHRSPGICSEQDVHPNGTILYSMRIIPDRGSWVEIQFDTSNQLWVCVDRRRRRRKFLASTFLRALGYGTDEELLGLYYAFEKLETGKSGGDFENRVFKDDIIDVES
;
A
#
# COMPACT_ATOMS: atom_id res chain seq x y z
N MET A 1 -32.58 -31.34 27.50
CA MET A 1 -31.49 -30.33 27.52
C MET A 1 -31.53 -29.66 28.88
N ALA A 2 -30.39 -29.46 29.53
CA ALA A 2 -30.35 -28.75 30.80
C ALA A 2 -30.64 -27.26 30.56
N GLU A 3 -31.53 -26.67 31.34
CA GLU A 3 -31.88 -25.26 31.25
C GLU A 3 -30.80 -24.41 31.93
N ARG A 4 -30.16 -23.52 31.18
CA ARG A 4 -29.09 -22.65 31.71
C ARG A 4 -29.71 -21.37 32.28
N ILE A 5 -29.71 -21.25 33.60
CA ILE A 5 -30.18 -20.05 34.29
C ILE A 5 -29.15 -18.92 34.09
N ASN A 6 -29.62 -17.76 33.60
CA ASN A 6 -28.82 -16.55 33.43
C ASN A 6 -29.22 -15.53 34.50
N PHE A 7 -28.28 -15.12 35.34
CA PHE A 7 -28.47 -14.12 36.41
C PHE A 7 -28.11 -12.69 35.97
N GLY A 8 -27.75 -12.49 34.70
CA GLY A 8 -27.41 -11.18 34.15
C GLY A 8 -28.63 -10.25 34.11
N THR A 9 -28.44 -9.01 34.56
CA THR A 9 -29.48 -7.98 34.57
C THR A 9 -29.65 -7.29 33.21
N LEU A 10 -28.56 -7.22 32.43
CA LEU A 10 -28.54 -6.61 31.10
C LEU A 10 -29.07 -7.59 30.04
N LYS A 11 -29.96 -7.10 29.16
CA LYS A 11 -30.46 -7.87 28.02
C LYS A 11 -29.47 -7.77 26.85
N SER A 12 -29.24 -8.89 26.16
CA SER A 12 -28.46 -8.87 24.92
C SER A 12 -29.20 -8.07 23.86
N VAL A 13 -28.55 -7.01 23.36
CA VAL A 13 -29.12 -6.15 22.30
C VAL A 13 -28.73 -6.67 20.91
N ILE A 14 -27.62 -7.40 20.83
CA ILE A 14 -27.12 -8.03 19.61
C ILE A 14 -26.68 -9.46 19.94
N GLU A 15 -26.84 -10.37 18.98
CA GLU A 15 -26.30 -11.72 19.10
C GLU A 15 -24.78 -11.72 18.80
N PRO A 16 -24.01 -12.64 19.40
CA PRO A 16 -22.61 -12.82 19.03
C PRO A 16 -22.49 -13.10 17.52
N PRO A 17 -21.56 -12.44 16.81
CA PRO A 17 -21.33 -12.71 15.40
C PRO A 17 -20.67 -14.08 15.21
N ASP A 18 -20.57 -14.52 13.95
CA ASP A 18 -19.74 -15.67 13.61
C ASP A 18 -18.26 -15.36 13.91
N LEU A 19 -17.69 -16.14 14.83
CA LEU A 19 -16.35 -15.93 15.35
C LEU A 19 -15.24 -16.22 14.34
N ILE A 20 -15.55 -16.92 13.24
CA ILE A 20 -14.60 -17.22 12.15
C ILE A 20 -14.93 -16.45 10.86
N GLU A 21 -15.93 -15.56 10.88
CA GLU A 21 -16.38 -14.80 9.71
C GLU A 21 -15.23 -14.07 9.03
N ILE A 22 -14.30 -13.49 9.81
CA ILE A 22 -13.16 -12.74 9.29
C ILE A 22 -12.30 -13.57 8.34
N GLN A 23 -12.06 -14.84 8.67
CA GLN A 23 -11.23 -15.73 7.85
C GLN A 23 -11.99 -16.16 6.60
N LEU A 24 -13.23 -16.61 6.78
CA LEU A 24 -14.09 -17.09 5.69
C LEU A 24 -14.34 -15.99 4.66
N LYS A 25 -14.74 -14.81 5.13
CA LYS A 25 -15.03 -13.65 4.29
C LYS A 25 -13.81 -13.14 3.57
N SER A 26 -12.67 -12.98 4.25
CA SER A 26 -11.42 -12.54 3.63
C SER A 26 -11.00 -13.45 2.48
N TYR A 27 -11.07 -14.78 2.68
CA TYR A 27 -10.68 -15.74 1.66
C TYR A 27 -11.70 -15.84 0.51
N ALA A 28 -13.00 -15.72 0.82
CA ALA A 28 -14.05 -15.63 -0.19
C ALA A 28 -13.91 -14.36 -1.05
N ASP A 29 -13.60 -13.22 -0.43
CA ASP A 29 -13.34 -11.94 -1.08
C ASP A 29 -12.07 -12.00 -1.95
N PHE A 30 -11.05 -12.76 -1.52
CA PHE A 30 -9.83 -13.00 -2.29
C PHE A 30 -10.09 -13.83 -3.56
N LEU A 31 -10.80 -14.97 -3.43
CA LEU A 31 -11.03 -15.89 -4.54
C LEU A 31 -12.16 -15.47 -5.47
N GLN A 32 -13.25 -14.89 -4.95
CA GLN A 32 -14.51 -14.61 -5.68
C GLN A 32 -14.98 -15.79 -6.55
N LYS A 33 -14.80 -17.03 -6.07
CA LYS A 33 -15.02 -18.25 -6.86
C LYS A 33 -16.47 -18.40 -7.33
N ASP A 34 -17.42 -18.02 -6.48
CA ASP A 34 -18.87 -18.16 -6.71
C ASP A 34 -19.47 -16.93 -7.43
N VAL A 35 -18.63 -15.97 -7.83
CA VAL A 35 -19.07 -14.75 -8.54
C VAL A 35 -18.78 -14.90 -10.02
N ASN A 36 -19.78 -14.59 -10.85
CA ASN A 36 -19.64 -14.57 -12.30
C ASN A 36 -18.43 -13.69 -12.70
N PRO A 37 -17.51 -14.15 -13.57
CA PRO A 37 -16.30 -13.42 -13.95
C PRO A 37 -16.53 -11.97 -14.39
N LEU A 38 -17.65 -11.69 -15.07
CA LEU A 38 -18.00 -10.34 -15.55
C LEU A 38 -18.48 -9.40 -14.44
N ARG A 39 -18.86 -9.93 -13.28
CA ARG A 39 -19.38 -9.18 -12.13
C ARG A 39 -18.44 -9.17 -10.93
N ARG A 40 -17.24 -9.75 -11.06
CA ARG A 40 -16.23 -9.73 -9.99
C ARG A 40 -15.80 -8.31 -9.69
N LYS A 41 -15.71 -7.99 -8.40
CA LYS A 41 -15.14 -6.73 -7.94
C LYS A 41 -13.64 -6.74 -8.19
N ARG A 42 -13.04 -5.56 -8.38
CA ARG A 42 -11.58 -5.40 -8.51
C ARG A 42 -10.91 -5.53 -7.14
N GLN A 43 -10.93 -6.74 -6.58
CA GLN A 43 -10.33 -7.15 -5.30
C GLN A 43 -9.73 -8.57 -5.44
N GLY A 44 -8.85 -8.95 -4.51
CA GLY A 44 -8.27 -10.30 -4.50
C GLY A 44 -7.55 -10.67 -5.80
N LEU A 45 -7.75 -11.89 -6.29
CA LEU A 45 -7.18 -12.37 -7.56
C LEU A 45 -7.54 -11.48 -8.75
N GLN A 46 -8.78 -10.99 -8.82
CA GLN A 46 -9.24 -10.12 -9.90
C GLN A 46 -8.45 -8.80 -9.93
N ALA A 47 -8.17 -8.20 -8.77
CA ALA A 47 -7.36 -6.99 -8.69
C ALA A 47 -5.92 -7.24 -9.15
N VAL A 48 -5.32 -8.34 -8.70
CA VAL A 48 -3.94 -8.71 -9.05
C VAL A 48 -3.78 -8.87 -10.57
N PHE A 49 -4.66 -9.63 -11.22
CA PHE A 49 -4.58 -9.79 -12.67
C PHE A 49 -4.84 -8.48 -13.42
N LYS A 50 -5.80 -7.65 -12.98
CA LYS A 50 -6.07 -6.33 -13.58
C LYS A 50 -5.03 -5.25 -13.24
N GLU A 51 -4.11 -5.51 -12.33
CA GLU A 51 -2.98 -4.63 -12.04
C GLU A 51 -1.78 -4.97 -12.92
N VAL A 52 -1.53 -6.26 -13.13
CA VAL A 52 -0.39 -6.74 -13.93
C VAL A 52 -0.65 -6.67 -15.42
N PHE A 53 -1.89 -6.92 -15.86
CA PHE A 53 -2.26 -6.95 -17.28
C PHE A 53 -3.03 -5.69 -17.70
N PRO A 54 -2.84 -5.21 -18.95
CA PRO A 54 -2.11 -5.85 -20.04
C PRO A 54 -0.58 -5.75 -19.92
N ILE A 55 0.12 -6.75 -20.48
CA ILE A 55 1.57 -6.73 -20.67
C ILE A 55 1.84 -6.54 -22.16
N GLU A 56 2.64 -5.53 -22.48
CA GLU A 56 3.02 -5.19 -23.85
C GLU A 56 4.49 -5.56 -24.11
N SER A 57 4.78 -6.08 -25.31
CA SER A 57 6.14 -6.30 -25.77
C SER A 57 6.87 -4.97 -26.00
N TYR A 58 8.20 -4.97 -25.90
CA TYR A 58 9.04 -3.78 -26.06
C TYR A 58 8.88 -3.10 -27.44
N ASP A 59 8.53 -3.89 -28.46
CA ASP A 59 8.30 -3.45 -29.84
C ASP A 59 6.83 -3.11 -30.12
N GLY A 60 5.94 -3.25 -29.12
CA GLY A 60 4.50 -3.02 -29.24
C GLY A 60 3.76 -4.04 -30.11
N ARG A 61 4.43 -5.09 -30.61
CA ARG A 61 3.82 -6.08 -31.50
C ARG A 61 2.82 -6.99 -30.79
N TYR A 62 3.17 -7.40 -29.57
CA TYR A 62 2.37 -8.32 -28.77
C TYR A 62 1.76 -7.62 -27.57
N VAL A 63 0.47 -7.86 -27.36
CA VAL A 63 -0.25 -7.44 -26.15
C VAL A 63 -0.94 -8.65 -25.54
N LEU A 64 -0.55 -9.02 -24.32
CA LEU A 64 -1.16 -10.07 -23.55
C LEU A 64 -2.09 -9.43 -22.52
N ASP A 65 -3.38 -9.75 -22.57
CA ASP A 65 -4.41 -9.20 -21.68
C ASP A 65 -5.11 -10.31 -20.89
N PHE A 66 -5.59 -9.96 -19.70
CA PHE A 66 -6.34 -10.85 -18.81
C PHE A 66 -7.85 -10.76 -19.08
N VAL A 67 -8.46 -11.90 -19.40
CA VAL A 67 -9.89 -12.03 -19.67
C VAL A 67 -10.64 -12.47 -18.40
N LYS A 68 -10.33 -13.65 -17.88
CA LYS A 68 -10.99 -14.24 -16.70
C LYS A 68 -10.12 -15.31 -16.04
N TYR A 69 -10.48 -15.72 -14.82
CA TYR A 69 -9.93 -16.91 -14.16
C TYR A 69 -11.04 -17.82 -13.65
N GLU A 70 -10.76 -19.11 -13.60
CA GLU A 70 -11.67 -20.15 -13.15
C GLU A 70 -10.89 -21.11 -12.24
N LEU A 71 -11.50 -21.48 -11.10
CA LEU A 71 -10.98 -22.54 -10.25
C LEU A 71 -11.76 -23.81 -10.59
N SER A 72 -11.05 -24.86 -10.96
CA SER A 72 -11.63 -26.19 -11.15
C SER A 72 -11.99 -26.82 -9.81
N GLU A 73 -12.73 -27.93 -9.84
CA GLU A 73 -13.02 -28.67 -8.61
C GLU A 73 -11.73 -29.26 -8.01
N PRO A 74 -11.63 -29.30 -6.67
CA PRO A 74 -10.50 -29.94 -6.01
C PRO A 74 -10.51 -31.45 -6.27
N LYS A 75 -9.33 -32.03 -6.45
CA LYS A 75 -9.17 -33.47 -6.73
C LYS A 75 -9.57 -34.37 -5.55
N LEU A 76 -9.48 -33.84 -4.33
CA LEU A 76 -9.69 -34.57 -3.08
C LEU A 76 -10.53 -33.72 -2.13
N GLY A 77 -11.29 -34.38 -1.26
CA GLY A 77 -11.93 -33.70 -0.13
C GLY A 77 -10.91 -33.25 0.93
N PRO A 78 -11.27 -32.31 1.82
CA PRO A 78 -10.36 -31.82 2.86
C PRO A 78 -9.91 -32.91 3.85
N LEU A 79 -10.81 -33.84 4.21
CA LEU A 79 -10.50 -34.96 5.10
C LEU A 79 -9.61 -36.01 4.43
N GLU A 80 -9.79 -36.24 3.13
CA GLU A 80 -8.98 -37.17 2.34
C GLU A 80 -7.56 -36.62 2.17
N ALA A 81 -7.43 -35.33 1.83
CA ALA A 81 -6.15 -34.65 1.77
C ALA A 81 -5.38 -34.75 3.10
N LEU A 82 -6.08 -34.62 4.23
CA LEU A 82 -5.49 -34.79 5.56
C LEU A 82 -4.98 -36.23 5.78
N ARG A 83 -5.81 -37.23 5.46
CA ARG A 83 -5.48 -38.65 5.64
C ARG A 83 -4.31 -39.10 4.75
N GLU A 84 -4.22 -38.57 3.54
CA GLU A 84 -3.27 -39.00 2.52
C GLU A 84 -1.99 -38.16 2.48
N GLY A 85 -1.83 -37.19 3.39
CA GLY A 85 -0.62 -36.37 3.40
C GLY A 85 -0.58 -35.30 2.30
N GLN A 86 -1.71 -34.98 1.66
CA GLN A 86 -1.80 -34.09 0.50
C GLN A 86 -2.31 -32.69 0.88
N THR A 87 -2.25 -31.76 -0.07
CA THR A 87 -2.77 -30.39 0.10
C THR A 87 -4.16 -30.29 -0.52
N TYR A 88 -5.15 -29.86 0.26
CA TYR A 88 -6.50 -29.59 -0.24
C TYR A 88 -6.48 -28.33 -1.11
N SER A 89 -6.57 -28.50 -2.42
CA SER A 89 -6.37 -27.44 -3.40
C SER A 89 -7.17 -27.67 -4.68
N ALA A 90 -7.38 -26.59 -5.43
CA ALA A 90 -8.06 -26.57 -6.71
C ALA A 90 -7.18 -25.95 -7.82
N PRO A 91 -7.18 -26.53 -9.03
CA PRO A 91 -6.46 -25.97 -10.17
C PRO A 91 -7.00 -24.58 -10.56
N LEU A 92 -6.11 -23.60 -10.67
CA LEU A 92 -6.40 -22.25 -11.17
C LEU A 92 -6.07 -22.18 -12.66
N HIS A 93 -7.09 -21.95 -13.48
CA HIS A 93 -6.95 -21.66 -14.91
C HIS A 93 -7.25 -20.20 -15.18
N VAL A 94 -6.44 -19.57 -16.03
CA VAL A 94 -6.59 -18.16 -16.39
C VAL A 94 -6.65 -18.04 -17.90
N THR A 95 -7.70 -17.40 -18.40
CA THR A 95 -7.87 -17.11 -19.82
C THR A 95 -7.19 -15.79 -20.14
N PHE A 96 -6.19 -15.86 -21.01
CA PHE A 96 -5.51 -14.69 -21.55
C PHE A 96 -5.89 -14.48 -23.01
N ARG A 97 -5.82 -13.23 -23.44
CA ARG A 97 -6.00 -12.81 -24.83
C ARG A 97 -4.66 -12.25 -25.32
N LEU A 98 -4.05 -12.91 -26.29
CA LEU A 98 -2.87 -12.42 -27.00
C LEU A 98 -3.31 -11.74 -28.29
N LYS A 99 -2.85 -10.50 -28.50
CA LYS A 99 -2.92 -9.79 -29.78
C LYS A 99 -1.54 -9.81 -30.43
N ASP A 100 -1.45 -10.27 -31.68
CA ASP A 100 -0.28 -10.19 -32.56
C ASP A 100 -0.71 -9.47 -33.85
N GLY A 101 -0.53 -8.15 -33.89
CA GLY A 101 -1.09 -7.31 -34.96
C GLY A 101 -2.62 -7.42 -35.03
N ASP A 102 -3.15 -7.90 -36.15
CA ASP A 102 -4.59 -8.10 -36.39
C ASP A 102 -5.09 -9.46 -35.86
N GLU A 103 -4.20 -10.40 -35.51
CA GLU A 103 -4.59 -11.70 -34.96
C GLU A 103 -4.86 -11.61 -33.46
N VAL A 104 -6.01 -12.16 -33.04
CA VAL A 104 -6.39 -12.26 -31.64
C VAL A 104 -6.61 -13.73 -31.29
N ARG A 105 -5.90 -14.21 -30.27
CA ARG A 105 -6.00 -15.58 -29.76
C ARG A 105 -6.35 -15.54 -28.29
N GLU A 106 -7.33 -16.34 -27.87
CA GLU A 106 -7.67 -16.54 -26.46
C GLU A 106 -7.36 -17.97 -26.06
N GLU A 107 -6.64 -18.13 -24.95
CA GLU A 107 -6.26 -19.44 -24.45
C GLU A 107 -6.35 -19.49 -22.92
N SER A 108 -6.80 -20.64 -22.41
CA SER A 108 -6.88 -20.91 -20.97
C SER A 108 -5.62 -21.64 -20.51
N VAL A 109 -4.83 -20.98 -19.67
CA VAL A 109 -3.54 -21.47 -19.18
C VAL A 109 -3.67 -21.91 -17.72
N TYR A 110 -3.10 -23.07 -17.39
CA TYR A 110 -3.00 -23.53 -16.01
C TYR A 110 -1.93 -22.73 -15.26
N MET A 111 -2.31 -22.06 -14.18
CA MET A 111 -1.44 -21.17 -13.38
C MET A 111 -0.92 -21.82 -12.10
N GLY A 112 -1.49 -22.95 -11.67
CA GLY A 112 -1.08 -23.65 -10.45
C GLY A 112 -2.26 -24.16 -9.61
N GLU A 113 -1.95 -24.77 -8.48
CA GLU A 113 -2.94 -25.22 -7.49
C GLU A 113 -3.17 -24.12 -6.43
N MET A 114 -4.43 -23.80 -6.13
CA MET A 114 -4.81 -22.88 -5.06
C MET A 114 -5.30 -23.67 -3.83
N PRO A 115 -4.60 -23.60 -2.69
CA PRO A 115 -5.05 -24.23 -1.45
C PRO A 115 -6.40 -23.68 -1.02
N LEU A 116 -7.40 -24.53 -0.86
CA LEU A 116 -8.75 -24.11 -0.51
C LEU A 116 -8.94 -24.11 1.02
N MET A 117 -9.71 -23.13 1.50
CA MET A 117 -10.10 -23.05 2.90
C MET A 117 -11.26 -24.03 3.18
N THR A 118 -11.18 -24.73 4.30
CA THR A 118 -12.25 -25.59 4.81
C THR A 118 -13.35 -24.77 5.49
N LEU A 119 -14.48 -25.39 5.83
CA LEU A 119 -15.62 -24.71 6.45
C LEU A 119 -15.31 -24.13 7.84
N ASP A 120 -14.33 -24.70 8.54
CA ASP A 120 -13.83 -24.25 9.85
C ASP A 120 -12.75 -23.15 9.74
N GLY A 121 -12.43 -22.68 8.54
CA GLY A 121 -11.45 -21.60 8.33
C GLY A 121 -9.98 -22.06 8.35
N SER A 122 -9.72 -23.36 8.23
CA SER A 122 -8.38 -23.93 8.16
C SER A 122 -8.00 -24.35 6.74
N PHE A 123 -6.74 -24.73 6.54
CA PHE A 123 -6.21 -25.24 5.28
C PHE A 123 -5.52 -26.57 5.54
N SER A 124 -5.76 -27.58 4.70
CA SER A 124 -4.98 -28.82 4.73
C SER A 124 -3.76 -28.64 3.82
N ILE A 125 -2.57 -28.52 4.40
CA ILE A 125 -1.30 -28.37 3.69
C ILE A 125 -0.41 -29.56 4.04
N ASN A 126 -0.11 -30.40 3.04
CA ASN A 126 0.72 -31.60 3.19
C ASN A 126 0.26 -32.51 4.34
N GLY A 127 -1.05 -32.78 4.44
CA GLY A 127 -1.62 -33.62 5.49
C GLY A 127 -1.69 -32.99 6.88
N ALA A 128 -1.49 -31.68 7.00
CA ALA A 128 -1.60 -30.96 8.27
C ALA A 128 -2.58 -29.79 8.16
N GLN A 129 -3.44 -29.63 9.16
CA GLN A 129 -4.26 -28.43 9.28
C GLN A 129 -3.39 -27.23 9.67
N ARG A 130 -3.57 -26.13 8.93
CA ARG A 130 -2.91 -24.85 9.11
C ARG A 130 -3.97 -23.76 9.19
N VAL A 131 -3.72 -22.75 10.01
CA VAL A 131 -4.56 -21.56 10.10
C VAL A 131 -3.69 -20.36 9.79
N ILE A 132 -4.17 -19.48 8.91
CA ILE A 132 -3.49 -18.22 8.60
C ILE A 132 -3.97 -17.18 9.61
N VAL A 133 -3.05 -16.67 10.42
CA VAL A 133 -3.37 -15.66 11.44
C VAL A 133 -3.37 -14.28 10.82
N SER A 134 -4.36 -13.46 11.16
CA SER A 134 -4.41 -12.06 10.75
C SER A 134 -3.23 -11.30 11.35
N GLN A 135 -2.46 -10.65 10.49
CA GLN A 135 -1.32 -9.84 10.92
C GLN A 135 -1.76 -8.41 11.22
N LEU A 136 -1.31 -7.87 12.35
CA LEU A 136 -1.41 -6.43 12.63
C LEU A 136 -0.14 -5.74 12.12
N HIS A 137 -0.28 -4.89 11.11
CA HIS A 137 0.80 -4.07 10.58
C HIS A 137 0.41 -2.60 10.53
N ARG A 138 1.39 -1.71 10.34
CA ARG A 138 1.13 -0.28 10.17
C ARG A 138 0.43 -0.06 8.83
N SER A 139 -0.59 0.80 8.82
CA SER A 139 -1.26 1.22 7.59
C SER A 139 -0.33 2.10 6.76
N PRO A 140 -0.44 2.05 5.42
CA PRO A 140 0.13 3.08 4.55
C PRO A 140 -0.41 4.46 4.91
N GLY A 141 0.40 5.50 4.70
CA GLY A 141 0.03 6.88 4.98
C GLY A 141 1.19 7.73 5.45
N ILE A 142 0.84 8.89 6.02
CA ILE A 142 1.79 9.84 6.60
C ILE A 142 1.73 9.73 8.11
N CYS A 143 2.87 9.48 8.75
CA CYS A 143 3.00 9.42 10.20
C CYS A 143 3.96 10.52 10.66
N SER A 144 3.46 11.44 11.49
CA SER A 144 4.30 12.44 12.15
C SER A 144 4.63 11.98 13.57
N GLU A 145 5.88 12.14 13.97
CA GLU A 145 6.39 11.73 15.27
C GLU A 145 7.21 12.84 15.91
N GLN A 146 7.15 12.90 17.24
CA GLN A 146 7.90 13.83 18.06
C GLN A 146 8.76 13.01 19.03
N ASP A 147 10.04 13.36 19.13
CA ASP A 147 10.99 12.74 20.04
C ASP A 147 11.78 13.82 20.81
N VAL A 148 12.31 13.46 21.98
CA VAL A 148 13.13 14.37 22.80
C VAL A 148 14.57 13.90 22.74
N HIS A 149 15.42 14.69 22.09
CA HIS A 149 16.85 14.40 22.05
C HIS A 149 17.46 14.51 23.47
N PRO A 150 18.50 13.73 23.82
CA PRO A 150 19.09 13.76 25.16
C PRO A 150 19.56 15.13 25.68
N ASN A 151 19.76 16.10 24.79
CA ASN A 151 20.08 17.49 25.14
C ASN A 151 18.84 18.34 25.48
N GLY A 152 17.64 17.76 25.49
CA GLY A 152 16.36 18.43 25.74
C GLY A 152 15.69 19.05 24.51
N THR A 153 16.32 19.01 23.33
CA THR A 153 15.71 19.55 22.10
C THR A 153 14.60 18.62 21.60
N ILE A 154 13.44 19.20 21.25
CA ILE A 154 12.34 18.47 20.64
C ILE A 154 12.63 18.30 19.15
N LEU A 155 12.63 17.06 18.66
CA LEU A 155 12.82 16.73 17.25
C LEU A 155 11.51 16.25 16.65
N TYR A 156 11.18 16.80 15.49
CA TYR A 156 10.03 16.38 14.70
C TYR A 156 10.49 15.53 13.52
N SER A 157 9.72 14.50 13.20
CA SER A 157 9.92 13.69 12.00
C SER A 157 8.59 13.32 11.36
N MET A 158 8.65 13.04 10.06
CA MET A 158 7.53 12.61 9.26
C MET A 158 7.96 11.42 8.42
N ARG A 159 7.12 10.38 8.36
CA ARG A 159 7.34 9.19 7.55
C ARG A 159 6.20 9.01 6.58
N ILE A 160 6.54 8.91 5.30
CA ILE A 160 5.63 8.53 4.23
C ILE A 160 5.80 7.02 4.03
N ILE A 161 4.80 6.26 4.45
CA ILE A 161 4.75 4.80 4.39
C ILE A 161 3.88 4.43 3.17
N PRO A 162 4.47 4.00 2.05
CA PRO A 162 3.68 3.52 0.92
C PRO A 162 3.12 2.13 1.19
N ASP A 163 2.06 1.77 0.46
CA ASP A 163 1.57 0.38 0.41
C ASP A 163 2.60 -0.56 -0.22
N ARG A 164 3.27 -0.08 -1.29
CA ARG A 164 4.37 -0.77 -1.96
C ARG A 164 5.48 0.21 -2.31
N GLY A 165 6.72 -0.18 -2.09
CA GLY A 165 7.90 0.60 -2.47
C GLY A 165 8.70 1.15 -1.30
N SER A 166 9.55 2.14 -1.60
CA SER A 166 10.51 2.71 -0.64
C SER A 166 9.85 3.74 0.26
N TRP A 167 10.15 3.65 1.56
CA TRP A 167 9.74 4.65 2.53
C TRP A 167 10.52 5.95 2.33
N VAL A 168 9.86 7.08 2.57
CA VAL A 168 10.50 8.40 2.63
C VAL A 168 10.36 8.92 4.04
N GLU A 169 11.50 9.18 4.68
CA GLU A 169 11.56 9.72 6.04
C GLU A 169 12.14 11.13 5.98
N ILE A 170 11.49 12.07 6.65
CA ILE A 170 11.92 13.46 6.79
C ILE A 170 12.10 13.73 8.28
N GLN A 171 13.23 14.28 8.69
CA GLN A 171 13.51 14.52 10.11
C GLN A 171 14.32 15.80 10.32
N PHE A 172 13.99 16.52 11.39
CA PHE A 172 14.84 17.57 11.92
C PHE A 172 15.99 16.99 12.74
N ASP A 173 17.12 17.67 12.74
CA ASP A 173 18.20 17.42 13.70
C ASP A 173 18.30 18.53 14.75
N THR A 174 19.25 18.40 15.68
CA THR A 174 19.48 19.39 16.74
C THR A 174 20.02 20.73 16.23
N SER A 175 20.42 20.82 14.96
CA SER A 175 20.86 22.05 14.30
C SER A 175 19.73 22.71 13.49
N ASN A 176 18.49 22.25 13.69
CA ASN A 176 17.30 22.67 12.93
C ASN A 176 17.43 22.46 11.41
N GLN A 177 18.26 21.52 10.97
CA GLN A 177 18.36 21.16 9.56
C GLN A 177 17.38 20.04 9.23
N LEU A 178 16.74 20.16 8.05
CA LEU A 178 15.80 19.17 7.56
C LEU A 178 16.50 18.14 6.67
N TRP A 179 16.44 16.88 7.08
CA TRP A 179 17.05 15.76 6.40
C TRP A 179 16.00 14.86 5.78
N VAL A 180 16.30 14.33 4.60
CA VAL A 180 15.49 13.32 3.91
C VAL A 180 16.30 12.03 3.79
N CYS A 181 15.63 10.90 4.01
CA CYS A 181 16.13 9.56 3.76
C CYS A 181 15.12 8.80 2.91
N VAL A 182 15.56 8.34 1.74
CA VAL A 182 14.79 7.44 0.87
C VAL A 182 15.30 6.02 1.08
N ASP A 183 14.40 5.10 1.37
CA ASP A 183 14.67 3.71 1.76
C ASP A 183 15.38 3.56 3.11
N ARG A 184 14.61 3.11 4.10
CA ARG A 184 15.03 2.89 5.48
C ARG A 184 16.22 1.92 5.62
N ARG A 185 16.43 1.00 4.67
CA ARG A 185 17.59 0.08 4.69
C ARG A 185 18.92 0.81 4.56
N ARG A 186 18.92 2.05 4.03
CA ARG A 186 20.11 2.87 3.81
C ARG A 186 20.11 4.14 4.67
N ARG A 187 19.64 4.05 5.91
CA ARG A 187 19.53 5.19 6.86
C ARG A 187 20.80 6.06 7.02
N ARG A 188 21.98 5.50 6.74
CA ARG A 188 23.27 6.23 6.72
C ARG A 188 23.43 7.21 5.55
N ARG A 189 22.54 7.19 4.56
CA ARG A 189 22.54 8.08 3.39
C ARG A 189 21.43 9.12 3.49
N LYS A 190 21.35 9.84 4.61
CA LYS A 190 20.51 11.03 4.71
C LYS A 190 21.14 12.18 3.91
N PHE A 191 20.33 12.98 3.26
CA PHE A 191 20.74 14.18 2.53
C PHE A 191 19.81 15.33 2.86
N LEU A 192 20.21 16.57 2.55
CA LEU A 192 19.41 17.75 2.87
C LEU A 192 18.10 17.73 2.07
N ALA A 193 17.02 18.18 2.71
CA ALA A 193 15.71 18.28 2.06
C ALA A 193 15.74 19.15 0.80
N SER A 194 16.59 20.20 0.79
CA SER A 194 16.81 21.02 -0.41
C SER A 194 17.33 20.21 -1.60
N THR A 195 18.23 19.24 -1.38
CA THR A 195 18.70 18.34 -2.45
C THR A 195 17.57 17.47 -3.00
N PHE A 196 16.66 17.00 -2.14
CA PHE A 196 15.48 16.25 -2.58
C PHE A 196 14.56 17.10 -3.45
N LEU A 197 14.25 18.32 -3.00
CA LEU A 197 13.37 19.24 -3.71
C LEU A 197 13.97 19.68 -5.06
N ARG A 198 15.29 19.90 -5.14
CA ARG A 198 15.96 20.15 -6.43
C ARG A 198 15.79 19.00 -7.40
N ALA A 199 15.90 17.76 -6.94
CA ALA A 199 15.67 16.58 -7.78
C ALA A 199 14.21 16.45 -8.24
N LEU A 200 13.25 17.06 -7.53
CA LEU A 200 11.84 17.12 -7.92
C LEU A 200 11.50 18.25 -8.90
N GLY A 201 12.47 19.12 -9.25
CA GLY A 201 12.30 20.17 -10.26
C GLY A 201 12.43 21.61 -9.77
N TYR A 202 12.66 21.84 -8.47
CA TYR A 202 12.91 23.18 -7.92
C TYR A 202 14.40 23.50 -7.98
N GLY A 203 14.89 23.89 -9.15
CA GLY A 203 16.32 23.96 -9.46
C GLY A 203 17.02 25.14 -8.82
N THR A 204 16.38 26.30 -8.77
CA THR A 204 16.97 27.54 -8.23
C THR A 204 16.61 27.79 -6.77
N ASP A 205 17.39 28.61 -6.09
CA ASP A 205 17.16 28.98 -4.69
C ASP A 205 15.85 29.77 -4.54
N GLU A 206 15.53 30.61 -5.53
CA GLU A 206 14.28 31.36 -5.59
C GLU A 206 13.05 30.44 -5.71
N GLU A 207 13.11 29.42 -6.57
CA GLU A 207 12.02 28.43 -6.71
C GLU A 207 11.80 27.65 -5.41
N LEU A 208 12.89 27.25 -4.73
CA LEU A 208 12.80 26.55 -3.44
C LEU A 208 12.22 27.44 -2.35
N LEU A 209 12.72 28.67 -2.22
CA LEU A 209 12.26 29.62 -1.23
C LEU A 209 10.80 30.03 -1.49
N GLY A 210 10.41 30.16 -2.76
CA GLY A 210 9.04 30.47 -3.17
C GLY A 210 7.98 29.44 -2.77
N LEU A 211 8.39 28.20 -2.42
CA LEU A 211 7.49 27.19 -1.85
C LEU A 211 7.06 27.51 -0.41
N TYR A 212 7.89 28.25 0.34
CA TYR A 212 7.72 28.46 1.77
C TYR A 212 7.54 29.94 2.15
N TYR A 213 8.00 30.86 1.30
CA TYR A 213 7.99 32.29 1.53
C TYR A 213 7.37 33.04 0.35
N ALA A 214 6.72 34.17 0.65
CA ALA A 214 6.23 35.10 -0.35
C ALA A 214 7.27 36.20 -0.61
N PHE A 215 7.52 36.52 -1.87
CA PHE A 215 8.42 37.60 -2.26
C PHE A 215 7.64 38.88 -2.59
N GLU A 216 8.05 39.98 -1.99
CA GLU A 216 7.49 41.31 -2.27
C GLU A 216 8.63 42.29 -2.55
N LYS A 217 8.48 43.12 -3.58
CA LYS A 217 9.34 44.29 -3.81
C LYS A 217 8.74 45.49 -3.10
N LEU A 218 9.55 46.15 -2.28
CA LEU A 218 9.15 47.36 -1.54
C LEU A 218 9.97 48.55 -2.01
N GLU A 219 9.31 49.68 -2.26
CA GLU A 219 9.99 50.94 -2.52
C GLU A 219 10.40 51.58 -1.18
N THR A 220 11.68 51.92 -1.03
CA THR A 220 12.26 52.45 0.21
C THR A 220 11.98 53.95 0.44
N GLY A 221 11.05 54.56 -0.30
CA GLY A 221 10.82 56.01 -0.32
C GLY A 221 9.99 56.61 0.82
N LYS A 222 9.40 55.80 1.72
CA LYS A 222 8.56 56.31 2.81
C LYS A 222 8.93 55.67 4.14
N SER A 223 9.44 56.50 5.05
CA SER A 223 9.79 56.15 6.43
C SER A 223 8.54 55.67 7.17
N GLY A 224 8.35 54.35 7.26
CA GLY A 224 7.23 53.75 8.02
C GLY A 224 6.72 52.38 7.57
N GLY A 225 7.55 51.56 6.92
CA GLY A 225 7.16 50.18 6.59
C GLY A 225 7.29 49.24 7.79
N ASP A 226 6.36 48.29 7.92
CA ASP A 226 6.45 47.18 8.88
C ASP A 226 7.45 46.14 8.35
N PHE A 227 8.73 46.36 8.69
CA PHE A 227 9.86 45.55 8.23
C PHE A 227 10.31 44.50 9.26
N GLU A 228 9.74 44.50 10.48
CA GLU A 228 10.25 43.69 11.60
C GLU A 228 10.19 42.18 11.34
N ASN A 229 9.26 41.74 10.48
CA ASN A 229 9.07 40.32 10.13
C ASN A 229 9.53 39.98 8.70
N ARG A 230 10.37 40.82 8.07
CA ARG A 230 10.83 40.64 6.69
C ARG A 230 12.33 40.33 6.66
N VAL A 231 12.74 39.51 5.69
CA VAL A 231 14.14 39.15 5.45
C VAL A 231 14.50 39.54 4.03
N PHE A 232 15.68 40.14 3.83
CA PHE A 232 16.17 40.45 2.50
C PHE A 232 16.45 39.16 1.72
N LYS A 233 15.85 39.06 0.55
CA LYS A 233 16.07 37.95 -0.39
C LYS A 233 17.35 38.17 -1.20
N ASP A 234 17.52 39.38 -1.72
CA ASP A 234 18.65 39.81 -2.54
C ASP A 234 19.35 40.99 -1.86
N ASP A 235 20.63 41.21 -2.20
CA ASP A 235 21.38 42.36 -1.72
C ASP A 235 20.70 43.67 -2.13
N ILE A 236 20.80 44.69 -1.27
CA ILE A 236 20.31 46.03 -1.58
C ILE A 236 21.23 46.64 -2.64
N ILE A 237 20.74 46.73 -3.87
CA ILE A 237 21.45 47.39 -4.97
C ILE A 237 21.02 48.85 -5.00
N ASP A 238 21.98 49.75 -4.72
CA ASP A 238 21.79 51.18 -4.97
C ASP A 238 21.84 51.41 -6.49
N VAL A 239 20.73 51.86 -7.06
CA VAL A 239 20.60 52.07 -8.52
C VAL A 239 21.22 53.41 -8.93
N GLU A 240 21.56 54.28 -7.98
CA GLU A 240 22.10 55.63 -8.23
C GLU A 240 23.63 55.74 -8.10
N SER A 241 24.34 54.64 -7.80
CA SER A 241 25.80 54.57 -7.69
C SER A 241 26.45 53.70 -8.76
#